data_AF-A0A5B6ZJM7-F1
#
_entry.id   AF-A0A5B6ZJM7-F1
#
_cell.length_a   1.000
_cell.length_b   1.000
_cell.length_c   1.000
_cell.angle_alpha   90.00
_cell.angle_beta   90.00
_cell.angle_gamma   90.00
#
_symmetry.space_group_name_H-M   'P 1'
#
loop_
_entity.id
_entity.type
_entity.pdbx_description
1 polymer ?
#
loop_
_entity_poly.entity_id
_entity_poly.type
_entity_poly.pdbx_seq_one_letter_code
_entity_poly.pdbx_strand_id
1 'polypeptide(L)'
;YSCLLRLKSSIEEDAIRMQPGTGETHVFFPDSLGDDLIVEVQDSKGKQYGRVLAQVATIAEDAGDKLRWWSIYREPEHELVGRVQLHINYSTTLDENSHLKCGSVAETVAYDLV
;
A
#
# COMPACT_ATOMS: atom_id res chain seq x y z
N TYR A 1 -7.03 1.42 16.24
CA TYR A 1 -5.80 1.45 15.44
C TYR A 1 -6.19 1.66 14.00
N SER A 2 -5.38 2.38 13.23
CA SER A 2 -5.54 2.50 11.79
C SER A 2 -4.20 2.31 11.10
N CYS A 3 -4.24 1.89 9.85
CA CYS A 3 -3.05 1.79 9.00
C CYS A 3 -3.05 2.97 8.03
N LEU A 4 -1.92 3.68 7.92
CA LEU A 4 -1.67 4.60 6.82
C LEU A 4 -0.73 3.92 5.85
N LEU A 5 -1.16 3.82 4.59
CA LEU A 5 -0.43 3.13 3.53
C LEU A 5 -0.02 4.15 2.48
N ARG A 6 1.24 4.10 2.07
CA ARG A 6 1.74 4.91 0.95
C ARG A 6 2.91 4.24 0.27
N LEU A 7 3.15 4.61 -0.97
CA LEU A 7 4.40 4.27 -1.62
C LEU A 7 5.51 5.20 -1.10
N LYS A 8 6.74 4.73 -1.16
CA LYS A 8 7.89 5.56 -0.79
C LYS A 8 8.15 6.63 -1.83
N SER A 9 7.82 6.36 -3.10
CA SER A 9 7.85 7.36 -4.17
C SER A 9 6.75 8.42 -4.09
N SER A 10 5.61 8.12 -3.43
CA SER A 10 4.50 9.06 -3.31
C SER A 10 4.75 10.12 -2.22
N ILE A 11 4.09 11.28 -2.35
CA ILE A 11 4.12 12.31 -1.31
C ILE A 11 3.33 11.86 -0.07
N GLU A 12 3.62 12.44 1.09
CA GLU A 12 3.01 12.04 2.36
C GLU A 12 1.48 12.28 2.39
N GLU A 13 1.00 13.30 1.68
CA GLU A 13 -0.41 13.65 1.59
C GLU A 13 -1.25 12.60 0.84
N ASP A 14 -0.62 11.73 0.04
CA ASP A 14 -1.28 10.63 -0.68
C ASP A 14 -1.47 9.38 0.20
N ALA A 15 -1.16 9.47 1.50
CA ALA A 15 -1.31 8.34 2.40
C ALA A 15 -2.78 7.94 2.56
N ILE A 16 -3.06 6.67 2.28
CA ILE A 16 -4.38 6.08 2.36
C ILE A 16 -4.58 5.49 3.75
N ARG A 17 -5.60 5.96 4.46
CA ARG A 17 -5.98 5.42 5.76
C ARG A 17 -6.93 4.23 5.58
N MET A 18 -6.57 3.08 6.16
CA MET A 18 -7.37 1.85 6.15
C MET A 18 -7.61 1.35 7.57
N GLN A 19 -8.74 0.67 7.79
CA GLN A 19 -9.06 0.03 9.07
C GLN A 19 -8.69 -1.46 9.03
N PRO A 20 -7.91 -1.95 10.01
CA PRO A 20 -7.65 -3.39 10.13
C PRO A 20 -8.94 -4.19 10.30
N GLY A 21 -9.06 -5.31 9.58
CA GLY A 21 -10.15 -6.29 9.75
C GLY A 21 -11.47 -5.97 9.03
N THR A 22 -11.55 -4.85 8.31
CA THR A 22 -12.76 -4.46 7.53
C THR A 22 -12.84 -5.13 6.16
N GLY A 23 -11.71 -5.65 5.65
CA GLY A 23 -11.61 -6.14 4.28
C GLY A 23 -11.48 -5.03 3.24
N GLU A 24 -11.21 -3.78 3.67
CA GLU A 24 -10.88 -2.68 2.76
C GLU A 24 -9.68 -3.04 1.86
N THR A 25 -9.73 -2.60 0.61
CA THR A 25 -8.68 -2.81 -0.39
C THR A 25 -8.34 -1.52 -1.10
N HIS A 26 -7.07 -1.31 -1.43
CA HIS A 26 -6.62 -0.16 -2.21
C HIS A 26 -5.60 -0.59 -3.26
N VAL A 27 -5.56 0.10 -4.39
CA VAL A 27 -4.64 -0.16 -5.50
C VAL A 27 -3.56 0.91 -5.51
N PHE A 28 -2.30 0.48 -5.51
CA PHE A 28 -1.13 1.36 -5.60
C PHE A 28 -0.43 1.17 -6.94
N PHE A 29 0.16 2.25 -7.46
CA PHE A 29 0.91 2.26 -8.71
C PHE A 29 2.39 2.62 -8.42
N PRO A 30 3.26 1.63 -8.14
CA PRO A 30 4.66 1.90 -7.84
C PRO A 30 5.42 2.40 -9.07
N ASP A 31 6.37 3.32 -8.87
CA ASP A 31 7.20 3.85 -9.95
C ASP A 31 8.10 2.76 -10.55
N SER A 32 8.54 1.80 -9.72
CA SER A 32 9.38 0.68 -10.12
C SER A 32 9.34 -0.46 -9.09
N LEU A 33 9.97 -1.59 -9.42
CA LEU A 33 10.18 -2.69 -8.47
C LEU A 33 11.07 -2.32 -7.27
N GLY A 34 11.87 -1.25 -7.38
CA GLY A 34 12.72 -0.74 -6.30
C GLY A 34 11.97 0.14 -5.28
N ASP A 35 10.67 0.32 -5.46
CA ASP A 35 9.82 1.09 -4.54
C ASP A 35 9.42 0.25 -3.31
N ASP A 36 8.97 0.93 -2.26
CA ASP A 36 8.55 0.32 -0.99
C ASP A 36 7.11 0.72 -0.68
N LEU A 37 6.24 -0.25 -0.41
CA LEU A 37 4.96 0.01 0.23
C LEU A 37 5.18 0.17 1.74
N ILE A 38 4.95 1.37 2.24
CA ILE A 38 5.06 1.71 3.65
C ILE A 38 3.68 1.51 4.29
N VAL A 39 3.61 0.72 5.35
CA VAL A 39 2.41 0.57 6.17
C VAL A 39 2.72 1.07 7.58
N GLU A 40 2.22 2.26 7.91
CA GLU A 40 2.34 2.83 9.24
C GLU A 40 1.14 2.46 10.11
N VAL A 41 1.39 1.93 11.30
CA VAL A 41 0.33 1.62 12.26
C VAL A 41 0.22 2.77 13.26
N GLN A 42 -0.97 3.34 13.37
CA GLN A 42 -1.28 4.41 14.30
C GLN A 42 -2.30 3.98 15.35
N ASP A 43 -2.17 4.52 16.56
CA ASP A 43 -3.18 4.37 17.61
C ASP A 43 -4.45 5.20 17.32
N SER A 44 -5.44 5.14 18.23
CA SER A 44 -6.68 5.91 18.09
C SER A 44 -6.50 7.43 18.16
N LYS A 45 -5.36 7.91 18.63
CA LYS A 45 -5.00 9.32 18.73
C LYS A 45 -4.11 9.78 17.56
N GLY A 46 -3.82 8.92 16.60
CA GLY A 46 -2.94 9.20 15.45
C GLY A 46 -1.45 9.09 15.76
N LYS A 47 -1.06 8.58 16.95
CA LYS A 47 0.35 8.39 17.28
C LYS A 47 0.88 7.14 16.57
N GLN A 48 2.03 7.28 15.92
CA GLN A 48 2.74 6.18 15.29
C GLN A 48 3.17 5.13 16.33
N TYR A 49 2.76 3.89 16.10
CA TYR A 49 3.18 2.72 16.87
C TYR A 49 4.45 2.09 16.28
N GLY A 50 4.50 2.00 14.95
CA GLY A 50 5.61 1.50 14.15
C GLY A 50 5.21 1.40 12.67
N ARG A 51 6.13 0.95 11.82
CA ARG A 51 5.92 0.80 10.38
C ARG A 51 6.44 -0.52 9.84
N VAL A 52 5.88 -0.92 8.71
CA VAL A 52 6.37 -1.98 7.82
C VAL A 52 6.90 -1.33 6.55
N LEU A 53 8.01 -1.84 6.03
CA LEU A 53 8.50 -1.55 4.68
C LEU A 53 8.40 -2.83 3.85
N ALA A 54 7.42 -2.88 2.95
CA ALA A 54 7.21 -4.01 2.06
C ALA A 54 7.75 -3.66 0.67
N GLN A 55 8.92 -4.21 0.33
CA GLN A 55 9.56 -4.00 -0.97
C GLN A 55 8.67 -4.55 -2.10
N VAL A 56 8.44 -3.73 -3.13
CA VAL A 56 7.63 -4.14 -4.28
C VAL A 56 8.25 -5.34 -4.98
N ALA A 57 9.58 -5.42 -5.08
CA ALA A 57 10.30 -6.60 -5.57
C ALA A 57 9.93 -7.88 -4.80
N THR A 58 9.99 -7.86 -3.46
CA THR A 58 9.63 -9.02 -2.62
C THR A 58 8.16 -9.43 -2.79
N ILE A 59 7.26 -8.46 -2.96
CA ILE A 59 5.84 -8.73 -3.23
C ILE A 59 5.68 -9.41 -4.60
N ALA A 60 6.40 -8.92 -5.62
CA ALA A 60 6.32 -9.43 -6.99
C ALA A 60 6.91 -10.84 -7.15
N GLU A 61 7.98 -11.18 -6.43
CA GLU A 61 8.68 -12.47 -6.55
C GLU A 61 7.84 -13.65 -6.05
N ASP A 62 6.95 -13.43 -5.08
CA ASP A 62 6.16 -14.50 -4.46
C ASP A 62 4.65 -14.24 -4.66
N ALA A 63 4.26 -14.17 -5.92
CA ALA A 63 2.85 -13.98 -6.32
C ALA A 63 1.92 -15.13 -5.88
N GLY A 64 2.47 -16.25 -5.38
CA GLY A 64 1.72 -17.41 -4.90
C GLY A 64 1.18 -17.23 -3.48
N ASP A 65 1.97 -16.68 -2.56
CA ASP A 65 1.53 -16.38 -1.20
C ASP A 65 1.09 -14.91 -1.07
N LYS A 66 -0.21 -14.70 -1.24
CA LYS A 66 -0.84 -13.38 -1.19
C LYS A 66 -1.02 -12.84 0.23
N LEU A 67 -1.03 -13.71 1.26
CA LEU A 67 -1.39 -13.34 2.63
C LEU A 67 -0.22 -13.58 3.58
N ARG A 68 0.51 -12.52 3.94
CA ARG A 68 1.75 -12.64 4.72
C ARG A 68 1.77 -11.81 5.98
N TRP A 69 2.51 -12.33 6.96
CA TRP A 69 2.83 -11.62 8.19
C TRP A 69 4.09 -10.76 8.00
N TRP A 70 3.95 -9.46 8.26
CA TRP A 70 5.02 -8.51 8.20
C TRP A 70 5.39 -8.02 9.60
N SER A 71 6.68 -7.94 9.88
CA SER A 71 7.20 -7.39 11.13
C SER A 71 7.05 -5.87 11.15
N ILE A 72 6.48 -5.36 12.24
CA ILE A 72 6.35 -3.92 12.49
C ILE A 72 7.55 -3.48 13.33
N TYR A 73 8.27 -2.47 12.84
CA TYR A 73 9.41 -1.89 13.53
C TYR A 73 9.11 -0.46 13.96
N ARG A 74 9.57 -0.09 15.17
CA ARG A 74 9.55 1.29 15.64
C ARG A 74 10.90 1.93 15.39
N GLU A 75 10.87 3.16 14.89
CA GLU A 75 12.05 3.90 14.46
C GLU A 75 12.22 5.14 15.36
N PRO A 76 13.46 5.61 15.61
CA PRO A 76 14.72 5.21 14.96
C PRO A 76 15.42 3.96 15.54
N GLU A 77 14.93 3.38 16.64
CA GLU A 77 15.64 2.29 17.35
C GLU A 77 15.55 0.92 16.65
N HIS A 78 14.79 0.81 15.57
CA HIS A 78 14.51 -0.42 14.83
C HIS A 78 14.01 -1.56 15.74
N GLU A 79 13.18 -1.22 16.72
CA GLU A 79 12.64 -2.17 17.70
C GLU A 79 11.50 -2.99 17.06
N LEU A 80 11.54 -4.32 17.13
CA LEU A 80 10.43 -5.18 16.72
C LEU A 80 9.27 -5.03 17.72
N VAL A 81 8.19 -4.37 17.30
CA VAL A 81 7.05 -4.04 18.18
C VAL A 81 5.80 -4.85 17.90
N GLY A 82 5.75 -5.59 16.78
CA GLY A 82 4.60 -6.43 16.48
C GLY A 82 4.64 -7.03 15.08
N ARG A 83 3.49 -7.55 14.65
CA ARG A 83 3.29 -8.05 13.29
C ARG A 83 1.91 -7.64 12.77
N VAL A 84 1.82 -7.42 11.46
CA VAL A 84 0.56 -7.18 10.74
C VAL A 84 0.42 -8.18 9.61
N GLN A 85 -0.79 -8.67 9.37
CA GLN A 85 -1.08 -9.52 8.23
C GLN A 85 -1.57 -8.65 7.08
N LEU A 86 -0.95 -8.78 5.90
CA LEU A 86 -1.33 -8.05 4.70
C LEU A 86 -1.66 -9.04 3.59
N HIS A 87 -2.78 -8.78 2.90
CA HIS A 87 -3.14 -9.49 1.68
C HIS A 87 -2.79 -8.61 0.47
N ILE A 88 -1.71 -8.92 -0.23
CA ILE A 88 -1.17 -8.10 -1.33
C ILE A 88 -1.13 -8.94 -2.60
N ASN A 89 -1.67 -8.37 -3.68
CA ASN A 89 -1.60 -8.93 -5.01
C ASN A 89 -0.76 -8.00 -5.88
N TYR A 90 0.20 -8.57 -6.60
CA TYR A 90 0.98 -7.85 -7.59
C TYR A 90 0.61 -8.37 -8.98
N SER A 91 0.28 -7.46 -9.89
CA SER A 91 -0.04 -7.75 -11.28
C SER A 91 0.70 -6.76 -12.17
N THR A 92 1.39 -7.25 -13.18
CA THR A 92 1.89 -6.41 -14.27
C THR A 92 0.88 -6.44 -15.41
N THR A 93 0.81 -5.38 -16.21
CA THR A 93 -0.06 -5.28 -17.39
C THR A 93 0.18 -6.36 -18.44
N LEU A 94 1.19 -7.23 -18.27
CA LEU A 94 1.45 -8.38 -19.12
C LEU A 94 0.60 -9.62 -18.78
N ASP A 95 0.00 -9.70 -17.59
CA ASP A 95 -0.88 -10.80 -17.20
C ASP A 95 -2.33 -10.50 -17.65
N GLU A 96 -2.56 -10.59 -18.95
CA GLU A 96 -3.90 -10.51 -19.55
C GLU A 96 -4.79 -11.70 -19.13
N ASN A 97 -6.07 -11.42 -18.91
CA ASN A 97 -7.22 -12.34 -18.78
C ASN A 97 -7.50 -12.99 -17.41
N SER A 98 -8.25 -12.27 -16.57
CA SER A 98 -9.68 -12.59 -16.33
C SER A 98 -10.31 -11.64 -15.30
N HIS A 99 -11.41 -10.98 -15.69
CA HIS A 99 -12.38 -10.36 -14.76
C HIS A 99 -11.91 -9.19 -13.87
N LEU A 100 -11.60 -8.02 -14.45
CA LEU A 100 -11.91 -6.74 -13.78
C LEU A 100 -12.08 -5.62 -14.80
N LYS A 101 -13.31 -5.44 -15.29
CA LYS A 101 -13.74 -4.15 -15.84
C LYS A 101 -13.99 -3.20 -14.66
N CYS A 102 -12.96 -2.46 -14.25
CA CYS A 102 -13.15 -1.21 -13.50
C CYS A 102 -12.23 -0.18 -14.15
N GLY A 103 -12.74 0.49 -15.18
CA GLY A 103 -12.03 1.60 -15.82
C GLY A 103 -12.02 2.79 -14.88
N SER A 104 -10.84 3.24 -14.49
CA SER A 104 -10.67 4.52 -13.81
C SER A 104 -11.14 5.63 -14.75
N VAL A 105 -12.16 6.38 -14.33
CA VAL A 105 -12.63 7.58 -15.04
C VAL A 105 -11.66 8.70 -14.71
N ALA A 106 -10.84 9.11 -15.69
CA ALA A 106 -10.09 10.36 -15.58
C ALA A 106 -11.01 11.52 -15.93
N GLU A 107 -11.32 12.37 -14.95
CA GLU A 107 -12.08 13.59 -15.16
C GLU A 107 -11.26 14.55 -16.04
N THR A 108 -11.78 14.89 -17.22
CA THR A 108 -11.13 15.82 -18.15
C THR A 108 -11.79 17.18 -18.01
N VAL A 109 -11.07 18.15 -17.43
CA VAL A 109 -11.54 19.54 -17.36
C VAL A 109 -11.30 20.20 -18.72
N ALA A 110 -12.37 20.60 -19.41
CA ALA A 110 -12.26 21.34 -20.67
C ALA A 110 -12.19 22.85 -20.37
N TYR A 111 -11.18 23.53 -20.92
CA TYR A 111 -11.07 24.99 -20.87
C TYR A 111 -11.78 25.60 -22.09
N ASP A 112 -12.74 26.49 -21.85
CA ASP A 112 -13.32 27.35 -22.89
C ASP A 112 -12.45 28.61 -22.99
N LEU A 113 -11.74 28.77 -24.11
CA LEU A 113 -11.00 29.99 -24.41
C LEU A 113 -11.89 30.84 -25.34
N VAL A 114 -12.36 31.98 -24.82
CA VAL A 114 -13.17 32.98 -25.52
C VAL A 114 -12.28 34.04 -26.16
#